data_AF-A0A1I1SZG9-F1
#
_entry.id   AF-A0A1I1SZG9-F1
#
_cell.length_a   1.000
_cell.length_b   1.000
_cell.length_c   1.000
_cell.angle_alpha   90.00
_cell.angle_beta   90.00
_cell.angle_gamma   90.00
#
_symmetry.space_group_name_H-M   'P 1'
#
loop_
_entity.id
_entity.type
_entity.pdbx_description
1 polymer ?
#
loop_
_entity_poly.entity_id
_entity_poly.type
_entity_poly.pdbx_seq_one_letter_code
_entity_poly.pdbx_strand_id
1 'polypeptide(L)'
;MNILYMTVLLGSAFLLQSIFGFLQVKNFVKAFREMCKNGKVLIGKNPKKFKAGTLLLLNIDEHANILQAKIMTGVTIFARFKNLSSIEGKSLPLLASSYDELNKYDKLTKECILNAYRNFINFKTGKMSREDLDTSTNFLSLPVFSLWKSVLINKFYEIKGKRKL
;
A
#
# COMPACT_ATOMS: atom_id res chain seq x y z
N MET A 1 -15.43 -12.27 39.25
CA MET A 1 -15.75 -11.76 37.89
C MET A 1 -16.49 -12.87 37.15
N ASN A 2 -17.79 -12.74 36.87
CA ASN A 2 -18.54 -13.84 36.23
C ASN A 2 -18.04 -14.07 34.80
N ILE A 3 -17.95 -15.34 34.40
CA ILE A 3 -17.58 -15.77 33.03
C ILE A 3 -18.40 -15.03 31.96
N LEU A 4 -19.68 -14.76 32.23
CA LEU A 4 -20.59 -14.04 31.34
C LEU A 4 -20.09 -12.63 30.99
N TYR A 5 -19.56 -11.89 31.97
CA TYR A 5 -19.02 -10.54 31.72
C TYR A 5 -17.78 -10.58 30.83
N MET A 6 -16.89 -11.55 31.04
CA MET A 6 -15.70 -11.71 30.21
C MET A 6 -16.06 -12.06 28.76
N THR A 7 -17.04 -12.97 28.56
CA THR A 7 -17.50 -13.34 27.21
C THR A 7 -18.10 -12.15 26.45
N VAL A 8 -18.95 -11.35 27.10
CA VAL A 8 -19.54 -10.16 26.46
C VAL A 8 -18.47 -9.12 26.14
N LEU A 9 -17.52 -8.89 27.04
CA LEU A 9 -16.42 -7.94 26.83
C LEU A 9 -15.55 -8.36 25.63
N LEU A 10 -15.11 -9.63 25.60
CA LEU A 10 -14.32 -10.19 24.49
C LEU A 10 -15.06 -10.13 23.15
N GLY A 11 -16.35 -10.49 23.14
CA GLY A 11 -17.18 -10.41 21.95
C GLY A 11 -17.30 -8.98 21.41
N SER A 12 -17.55 -8.01 22.29
CA SER A 12 -17.66 -6.59 21.92
C SER A 12 -16.33 -6.02 21.39
N ALA A 13 -15.20 -6.39 22.02
CA ALA A 13 -13.88 -5.97 21.58
C ALA A 13 -13.54 -6.54 20.19
N PHE A 14 -13.88 -7.80 19.92
CA PHE A 14 -13.65 -8.43 18.61
C PHE A 14 -14.50 -7.78 17.51
N LEU A 15 -15.76 -7.45 17.81
CA LEU A 15 -16.63 -6.71 16.89
C LEU A 15 -16.06 -5.33 16.57
N LEU A 16 -15.66 -4.57 17.60
CA LEU A 16 -15.09 -3.25 17.43
C LEU A 16 -13.77 -3.29 16.62
N GLN A 17 -12.90 -4.27 16.93
CA GLN A 17 -11.66 -4.51 16.20
C GLN A 17 -11.93 -4.82 14.71
N SER A 18 -12.95 -5.63 14.42
CA SER A 18 -13.34 -5.97 13.04
C SER A 18 -13.85 -4.75 12.26
N ILE A 19 -14.65 -3.89 12.90
CA ILE A 19 -15.15 -2.65 12.29
C ILE A 19 -13.99 -1.70 11.97
N PHE A 20 -13.07 -1.51 12.90
CA PHE A 20 -11.89 -0.68 12.70
C PHE A 20 -11.00 -1.19 11.57
N GLY A 21 -10.81 -2.50 11.50
CA GLY A 21 -10.17 -3.18 10.38
C GLY A 21 -10.77 -2.85 9.03
N PHE A 22 -12.09 -3.00 8.94
CA PHE A 22 -12.82 -2.72 7.71
C PHE A 22 -12.68 -1.26 7.27
N LEU A 23 -12.76 -0.30 8.21
CA LEU A 23 -12.58 1.11 7.92
C LEU A 23 -11.17 1.40 7.37
N GLN A 24 -10.14 0.75 7.91
CA GLN A 24 -8.76 0.90 7.44
C GLN A 24 -8.60 0.39 6.00
N VAL A 25 -9.15 -0.79 5.70
CA VAL A 25 -9.15 -1.37 4.34
C VAL A 25 -9.88 -0.43 3.38
N LYS A 26 -11.07 0.02 3.76
CA LYS A 26 -11.92 0.89 2.93
C LYS A 26 -11.19 2.18 2.56
N ASN A 27 -10.48 2.79 3.51
CA ASN A 27 -9.67 3.99 3.27
C ASN A 27 -8.50 3.73 2.31
N PHE A 28 -7.79 2.61 2.48
CA PHE A 28 -6.72 2.22 1.56
C PHE A 28 -7.24 2.04 0.13
N VAL A 29 -8.30 1.27 -0.03
CA VAL A 29 -8.89 0.97 -1.33
C VAL A 29 -9.43 2.23 -1.99
N LYS A 30 -10.02 3.14 -1.22
CA LYS A 30 -10.50 4.43 -1.73
C LYS A 30 -9.33 5.23 -2.32
N ALA A 31 -8.24 5.42 -1.55
CA ALA A 31 -7.06 6.17 -2.00
C ALA A 31 -6.40 5.50 -3.22
N PHE A 32 -6.27 4.17 -3.22
CA PHE A 32 -5.71 3.43 -4.35
C PHE A 32 -6.58 3.57 -5.61
N ARG A 33 -7.91 3.46 -5.48
CA ARG A 33 -8.84 3.64 -6.61
C ARG A 33 -8.78 5.03 -7.19
N GLU A 34 -8.73 6.06 -6.36
CA GLU A 34 -8.55 7.44 -6.82
C GLU A 34 -7.28 7.59 -7.65
N MET A 35 -6.17 7.01 -7.18
CA MET A 35 -4.91 7.02 -7.91
C MET A 35 -5.00 6.27 -9.25
N CYS A 36 -5.70 5.13 -9.31
CA CYS A 36 -5.86 4.35 -10.54
C CYS A 36 -6.74 5.01 -11.62
N LYS A 37 -7.53 6.03 -11.28
CA LYS A 37 -8.29 6.80 -12.27
C LYS A 37 -7.37 7.61 -13.18
N ASN A 38 -6.22 8.02 -12.67
CA ASN A 38 -5.30 8.93 -13.35
C ASN A 38 -4.16 8.20 -14.08
N GLY A 39 -4.15 6.85 -14.11
CA GLY A 39 -3.10 6.08 -14.78
C GLY A 39 -2.68 4.81 -14.04
N LYS A 40 -1.48 4.32 -14.39
CA LYS A 40 -0.88 3.13 -13.77
C LYS A 40 -0.34 3.51 -12.39
N VAL A 41 -0.61 2.68 -11.39
CA VAL A 41 -0.16 2.93 -10.01
C VAL A 41 0.89 1.89 -9.63
N LEU A 42 2.05 2.38 -9.23
CA LEU A 42 3.14 1.63 -8.67
C LEU A 42 3.09 1.71 -7.14
N ILE A 43 3.40 0.59 -6.48
CA ILE A 43 3.35 0.48 -5.03
C ILE A 43 4.78 0.29 -4.51
N GLY A 44 5.19 1.16 -3.59
CA GLY A 44 6.40 1.01 -2.79
C GLY A 44 6.05 0.60 -1.37
N LYS A 45 6.67 -0.47 -0.86
CA LYS A 45 6.42 -0.98 0.50
C LYS A 45 7.71 -1.03 1.30
N ASN A 46 7.59 -0.73 2.58
CA ASN A 46 8.64 -0.91 3.57
C ASN A 46 8.02 -1.44 4.87
N PRO A 47 7.69 -2.75 4.93
CA PRO A 47 7.14 -3.34 6.13
C PRO A 47 8.26 -3.57 7.17
N LYS A 48 8.04 -3.16 8.41
CA LYS A 48 8.96 -3.40 9.52
C LYS A 48 8.23 -4.13 10.64
N LYS A 49 8.88 -5.17 11.20
CA LYS A 49 8.30 -6.00 12.27
C LYS A 49 8.05 -5.24 13.57
N PHE A 50 8.90 -4.26 13.90
CA PHE A 50 8.87 -3.51 15.16
C PHE A 50 8.71 -1.99 15.00
N LYS A 51 8.55 -1.49 13.76
CA LYS A 51 8.39 -0.05 13.46
C LYS A 51 7.18 0.15 12.55
N ALA A 52 6.66 1.37 12.50
CA ALA A 52 5.58 1.74 11.58
C ALA A 52 5.98 1.41 10.13
N GLY A 53 5.31 0.43 9.53
CA GLY A 53 5.45 0.13 8.12
C GLY A 53 5.03 1.34 7.29
N THR A 54 5.71 1.56 6.15
CA THR A 54 5.39 2.67 5.25
C THR A 54 4.94 2.13 3.90
N LEU A 55 3.94 2.79 3.32
CA LEU A 55 3.37 2.46 2.02
C LEU A 55 3.33 3.71 1.15
N LEU A 56 3.83 3.58 -0.07
CA LEU A 56 3.90 4.64 -1.06
C LEU A 56 3.11 4.20 -2.30
N LEU A 57 2.20 5.04 -2.76
CA LEU A 57 1.48 4.90 -4.01
C LEU A 57 1.98 5.97 -4.97
N LEU A 58 2.48 5.56 -6.12
CA LEU A 58 2.93 6.45 -7.18
C LEU A 58 2.06 6.23 -8.40
N ASN A 59 1.37 7.26 -8.87
CA ASN A 59 0.79 7.24 -10.20
C ASN A 59 1.89 7.64 -11.18
N ILE A 60 2.14 6.81 -12.18
CA ILE A 60 3.18 7.02 -13.19
C ILE A 60 2.61 7.04 -14.61
N ASP A 61 3.22 7.85 -15.46
CA ASP A 61 2.97 7.86 -16.91
C ASP A 61 3.73 6.74 -17.64
N GLU A 62 3.68 6.74 -18.97
CA GLU A 62 4.36 5.75 -19.81
C GLU A 62 5.90 5.87 -19.80
N HIS A 63 6.40 7.07 -19.50
CA HIS A 63 7.82 7.41 -19.41
C HIS A 63 8.37 7.28 -17.98
N ALA A 64 7.55 6.80 -17.03
CA ALA A 64 7.87 6.67 -15.60
C ALA A 64 8.09 8.01 -14.87
N ASN A 65 7.44 9.08 -15.34
CA ASN A 65 7.30 10.31 -14.57
C ASN A 65 6.19 10.15 -13.54
N ILE A 66 6.42 10.70 -12.35
CA ILE A 66 5.49 10.62 -11.23
C ILE A 66 4.43 11.71 -11.41
N LEU A 67 3.21 11.33 -11.75
CA LEU A 67 2.08 12.26 -11.89
C LEU A 67 1.52 12.65 -10.52
N GLN A 68 1.35 11.67 -9.63
CA GLN A 68 0.86 11.87 -8.27
C GLN A 68 1.56 10.92 -7.31
N ALA A 69 1.76 11.34 -6.07
CA ALA A 69 2.34 10.51 -5.04
C ALA A 69 1.57 10.61 -3.72
N LYS A 70 1.25 9.47 -3.11
CA LYS A 70 0.63 9.39 -1.79
C LYS A 70 1.39 8.43 -0.90
N ILE A 71 1.72 8.86 0.32
CA ILE A 71 2.44 8.06 1.31
C ILE A 71 1.60 7.88 2.58
N MET A 72 1.65 6.69 3.16
CA MET A 72 1.02 6.36 4.42
C MET A 72 2.06 5.71 5.34
N THR A 73 2.30 6.33 6.49
CA THR A 73 3.20 5.81 7.52
C THR A 73 2.36 5.26 8.67
N GLY A 74 2.59 4.01 9.04
CA GLY A 74 1.82 3.29 10.04
C GLY A 74 0.66 2.50 9.46
N VAL A 75 0.21 1.51 10.23
CA VAL A 75 -0.86 0.56 9.87
C VAL A 75 -2.02 0.61 10.87
N THR A 76 -2.31 1.78 11.44
CA THR A 76 -3.46 1.98 12.34
C THR A 76 -4.64 2.62 11.61
N ILE A 77 -5.84 2.61 12.21
CA ILE A 77 -7.03 3.32 11.68
C ILE A 77 -6.84 4.83 11.54
N PHE A 78 -5.89 5.39 12.30
CA PHE A 78 -5.54 6.80 12.28
C PHE A 78 -4.51 7.13 11.20
N ALA A 79 -3.78 6.14 10.69
CA ALA A 79 -2.88 6.33 9.57
C ALA A 79 -3.68 6.68 8.32
N ARG A 80 -3.33 7.80 7.69
CA ARG A 80 -3.97 8.30 6.47
C ARG A 80 -2.91 8.50 5.40
N PHE A 81 -3.33 8.36 4.15
CA PHE A 81 -2.52 8.79 3.02
C PHE A 81 -2.37 10.30 3.03
N LYS A 82 -1.11 10.74 2.92
CA LYS A 82 -0.72 12.13 2.72
C LYS A 82 -0.16 12.27 1.31
N ASN A 83 -0.43 13.38 0.65
CA ASN A 83 0.19 13.66 -0.64
C ASN A 83 1.68 13.94 -0.44
N LEU A 84 2.52 13.40 -1.32
CA LEU A 84 3.97 13.58 -1.33
C LEU A 84 4.37 14.39 -2.57
N SER A 85 3.93 15.64 -2.63
CA SER A 85 4.11 16.50 -3.81
C SER A 85 5.55 16.86 -4.13
N SER A 86 6.50 16.61 -3.22
CA SER A 86 7.93 16.86 -3.43
C SER A 86 8.59 15.94 -4.47
N ILE A 87 7.93 14.83 -4.83
CA ILE A 87 8.38 13.91 -5.89
C ILE A 87 7.49 13.95 -7.13
N GLU A 88 6.38 14.67 -7.09
CA GLU A 88 5.49 14.84 -8.25
C GLU A 88 6.21 15.64 -9.35
N GLY A 89 5.98 15.27 -10.61
CA GLY A 89 6.66 15.81 -11.79
C GLY A 89 8.08 15.29 -12.02
N LYS A 90 8.67 14.52 -11.09
CA LYS A 90 10.00 13.94 -11.26
C LYS A 90 9.95 12.59 -11.99
N SER A 91 11.02 12.30 -12.74
CA SER A 91 11.25 10.97 -13.30
C SER A 91 11.64 9.99 -12.19
N LEU A 92 10.90 8.88 -12.04
CA LEU A 92 11.16 7.88 -11.01
C LEU A 92 12.57 7.24 -11.12
N PRO A 93 13.06 6.84 -12.32
CA PRO A 93 14.43 6.36 -12.47
C PRO A 93 15.50 7.38 -12.05
N LEU A 94 15.32 8.65 -12.42
CA LEU A 94 16.27 9.71 -12.06
C LEU A 94 16.28 9.95 -10.55
N LEU A 95 15.10 10.01 -9.94
CA LEU A 95 14.93 10.14 -8.49
C LEU A 95 15.57 8.96 -7.75
N ALA A 96 15.38 7.73 -8.22
CA ALA A 96 15.93 6.54 -7.58
C ALA A 96 17.45 6.40 -7.75
N SER A 97 18.03 7.01 -8.80
CA SER A 97 19.47 6.94 -9.09
C SER A 97 20.26 8.08 -8.44
N SER A 98 19.61 9.19 -8.09
CA SER A 98 20.25 10.34 -7.45
C SER A 98 20.30 10.19 -5.93
N TYR A 99 21.52 10.07 -5.39
CA TYR A 99 21.74 10.00 -3.95
C TYR A 99 21.34 11.29 -3.23
N ASP A 100 21.64 12.45 -3.81
CA ASP A 100 21.32 13.76 -3.22
C ASP A 100 19.82 14.01 -3.15
N GLU A 101 19.07 13.62 -4.19
CA GLU A 101 17.60 13.74 -4.18
C GLU A 101 16.97 12.80 -3.15
N LEU A 102 17.44 11.55 -3.06
CA LEU A 102 16.95 10.61 -2.04
C LEU A 102 17.28 11.10 -0.63
N ASN A 103 18.40 11.78 -0.42
CA ASN A 103 18.83 12.24 0.89
C ASN A 103 17.93 13.30 1.54
N LYS A 104 17.08 13.95 0.74
CA LYS A 104 16.06 14.90 1.24
C LYS A 104 14.94 14.22 2.03
N TYR A 105 14.82 12.90 1.95
CA TYR A 105 13.74 12.12 2.57
C TYR A 105 14.21 11.32 3.79
N ASP A 106 13.28 10.93 4.66
CA ASP A 106 13.60 10.01 5.76
C ASP A 106 13.91 8.59 5.24
N LYS A 107 14.58 7.79 6.07
CA LYS A 107 15.00 6.43 5.68
C LYS A 107 13.84 5.53 5.24
N LEU A 108 12.65 5.66 5.84
CA LEU A 108 11.51 4.82 5.49
C LEU A 108 10.97 5.18 4.11
N THR A 109 10.87 6.47 3.82
CA THR A 109 10.46 6.98 2.51
C THR A 109 11.46 6.61 1.42
N LYS A 110 12.77 6.73 1.68
CA LYS A 110 13.81 6.28 0.73
C LYS A 110 13.66 4.80 0.38
N GLU A 111 13.53 3.94 1.40
CA GLU A 111 13.34 2.50 1.22
C GLU A 111 12.07 2.19 0.41
N CYS A 112 10.98 2.94 0.63
CA CYS A 112 9.74 2.84 -0.15
C CYS A 112 9.92 3.26 -1.62
N ILE A 113 10.60 4.37 -1.90
CA ILE A 113 10.86 4.86 -3.27
C ILE A 113 11.71 3.83 -4.03
N LEU A 114 12.78 3.34 -3.42
CA LEU A 114 13.65 2.33 -4.02
C LEU A 114 12.92 1.00 -4.25
N ASN A 115 12.05 0.60 -3.31
CA ASN A 115 11.22 -0.58 -3.48
C ASN A 115 10.24 -0.41 -4.65
N ALA A 116 9.59 0.76 -4.77
CA ALA A 116 8.71 1.06 -5.90
C ALA A 116 9.48 0.96 -7.22
N TYR A 117 10.63 1.62 -7.32
CA TYR A 117 11.48 1.59 -8.51
C TYR A 117 11.90 0.15 -8.88
N ARG A 118 12.32 -0.65 -7.91
CA ARG A 118 12.62 -2.08 -8.13
C ARG A 118 11.42 -2.83 -8.70
N ASN A 119 10.22 -2.62 -8.15
CA ASN A 119 9.00 -3.26 -8.66
C ASN A 119 8.71 -2.84 -10.11
N PHE A 120 8.99 -1.57 -10.46
CA PHE A 120 8.84 -1.08 -11.84
C PHE A 120 9.82 -1.74 -12.80
N ILE A 121 11.10 -1.89 -12.41
CA ILE A 121 12.11 -2.58 -13.22
C ILE A 121 11.74 -4.07 -13.38
N ASN A 122 11.35 -4.75 -12.30
CA ASN A 122 10.91 -6.15 -12.36
C ASN A 122 9.70 -6.32 -13.30
N PHE A 123 8.76 -5.37 -13.28
CA PHE A 123 7.62 -5.34 -14.19
C PHE A 123 8.05 -5.12 -15.65
N LYS A 124 8.91 -4.14 -15.94
CA LYS A 124 9.38 -3.85 -17.32
C LYS A 124 10.26 -4.96 -17.90
N THR A 125 11.07 -5.62 -17.08
CA THR A 125 12.00 -6.68 -17.52
C THR A 125 11.35 -8.06 -17.61
N GLY A 126 10.06 -8.19 -17.24
CA GLY A 126 9.37 -9.48 -17.19
C GLY A 126 9.90 -10.43 -16.11
N LYS A 127 10.84 -9.99 -15.27
CA LYS A 127 11.44 -10.77 -14.17
C LYS A 127 10.63 -10.73 -12.88
N MET A 128 9.36 -10.31 -12.94
CA MET A 128 8.49 -10.22 -11.78
C MET A 128 8.17 -11.64 -11.28
N SER A 129 8.87 -12.08 -10.23
CA SER A 129 8.64 -13.39 -9.62
C SER A 129 7.31 -13.41 -8.85
N ARG A 130 6.72 -14.60 -8.68
CA ARG A 130 5.52 -14.78 -7.83
C ARG A 130 5.79 -14.37 -6.38
N GLU A 131 7.03 -14.45 -5.91
CA GLU A 131 7.43 -13.95 -4.58
C GLU A 131 7.29 -12.42 -4.45
N ASP A 132 7.48 -11.65 -5.53
CA ASP A 132 7.25 -10.19 -5.54
C ASP A 132 5.75 -9.87 -5.47
N LEU A 133 4.91 -10.73 -6.08
CA LEU A 133 3.45 -10.70 -5.99
C LEU A 133 2.96 -11.15 -4.61
N ASP A 134 3.69 -12.02 -3.92
CA ASP A 134 3.54 -12.38 -2.50
C ASP A 134 3.99 -11.24 -1.58
N THR A 135 3.36 -10.09 -1.82
CA THR A 135 3.18 -8.98 -0.88
C THR A 135 2.37 -9.41 0.37
N SER A 136 1.94 -10.67 0.42
CA SER A 136 1.26 -11.38 1.49
C SER A 136 2.08 -11.52 2.77
N THR A 137 3.41 -11.64 2.67
CA THR A 137 4.23 -12.03 3.82
C THR A 137 4.41 -10.93 4.87
N ASN A 138 4.23 -9.66 4.53
CA ASN A 138 4.49 -8.57 5.49
C ASN A 138 3.52 -7.36 5.49
N PHE A 139 2.58 -7.23 4.53
CA PHE A 139 1.55 -6.16 4.57
C PHE A 139 0.13 -6.71 4.78
N LEU A 140 -0.16 -7.87 4.20
CA LEU A 140 -1.44 -8.58 4.29
C LEU A 140 -1.48 -9.67 5.39
N SER A 141 -0.39 -9.83 6.14
CA SER A 141 -0.28 -10.79 7.27
C SER A 141 -0.80 -10.23 8.59
N LEU A 142 -1.22 -8.96 8.63
CA LEU A 142 -2.01 -8.45 9.75
C LEU A 142 -3.33 -9.24 9.79
N PRO A 143 -3.73 -9.82 10.94
CA PRO A 143 -4.88 -10.73 11.04
C PRO A 143 -6.18 -10.13 10.49
N VAL A 144 -6.27 -8.80 10.44
CA VAL A 144 -7.42 -8.07 9.93
C VAL A 144 -7.53 -8.01 8.40
N PHE A 145 -6.41 -8.12 7.67
CA PHE A 145 -6.40 -8.08 6.19
C PHE A 145 -6.40 -9.48 5.57
N SER A 146 -5.88 -10.50 6.27
CA SER A 146 -5.91 -11.89 5.80
C SER A 146 -7.34 -12.44 5.69
N LEU A 147 -8.22 -12.06 6.62
CA LEU A 147 -9.65 -12.40 6.61
C LEU A 147 -10.43 -11.73 5.46
N TRP A 148 -9.96 -10.57 4.98
CA TRP A 148 -10.62 -9.76 3.94
C TRP A 148 -10.04 -9.92 2.53
N LYS A 149 -8.98 -10.74 2.40
CA LYS A 149 -8.27 -11.01 1.16
C LYS A 149 -9.21 -11.53 0.05
N SER A 150 -10.17 -12.38 0.39
CA SER A 150 -11.15 -12.95 -0.57
C SER A 150 -12.10 -11.90 -1.16
N VAL A 151 -12.60 -10.98 -0.33
CA VAL A 151 -13.53 -9.90 -0.74
C VAL A 151 -12.82 -8.88 -1.64
N LEU A 152 -11.57 -8.55 -1.32
CA LEU A 152 -10.76 -7.63 -2.12
C LEU A 152 -10.39 -8.23 -3.47
N ILE A 153 -9.93 -9.48 -3.50
CA ILE A 153 -9.47 -10.15 -4.72
C ILE A 153 -10.62 -10.31 -5.71
N ASN A 154 -11.81 -10.70 -5.25
CA ASN A 154 -12.99 -10.83 -6.13
C ASN A 154 -13.37 -9.49 -6.76
N LYS A 155 -13.38 -8.41 -5.97
CA LYS A 155 -13.67 -7.07 -6.49
C LYS A 155 -12.56 -6.55 -7.39
N PHE A 156 -11.30 -6.96 -7.19
CA PHE A 156 -10.17 -6.60 -8.06
C PHE A 156 -10.20 -7.36 -9.39
N TYR A 157 -10.58 -8.64 -9.38
CA TYR A 157 -10.75 -9.47 -10.58
C TYR A 157 -11.91 -9.02 -11.44
N GLU A 158 -13.05 -8.66 -10.84
CA GLU A 158 -14.17 -8.01 -11.55
C GLU A 158 -13.74 -6.75 -12.33
N ILE A 159 -12.84 -5.96 -11.74
CA ILE A 159 -12.37 -4.70 -12.33
C ILE A 159 -11.36 -4.95 -13.46
N LYS A 160 -10.54 -6.00 -13.38
CA LYS A 160 -9.61 -6.37 -14.46
C LYS A 160 -10.35 -6.93 -15.69
N GLY A 161 -11.49 -7.59 -15.47
CA GLY A 161 -12.36 -8.08 -16.55
C GLY A 161 -13.05 -6.98 -17.37
N LYS A 162 -13.21 -5.77 -16.83
CA LYS A 162 -13.84 -4.62 -17.54
C LYS A 162 -12.87 -3.77 -18.39
N ARG A 163 -11.58 -4.10 -18.45
CA ARG A 163 -10.57 -3.40 -19.29
C ARG A 163 -10.10 -4.22 -20.49
N LYS A 164 -10.93 -5.14 -20.98
CA LYS A 164 -10.74 -5.86 -22.23
C LYS A 164 -12.04 -5.84 -23.04
N LEU A 165 -12.43 -4.64 -23.45
CA LEU A 165 -13.39 -4.31 -24.51
C LEU A 165 -13.02 -2.90 -24.99
#